data_AF-A0A2R6DDK0-F1
#
_entry.id   AF-A0A2R6DDK0-F1
#
_cell.length_a   1.000
_cell.length_b   1.000
_cell.length_c   1.000
_cell.angle_alpha   90.00
_cell.angle_beta   90.00
_cell.angle_gamma   90.00
#
_symmetry.space_group_name_H-M   'P 1'
#
loop_
_entity.id
_entity.type
_entity.pdbx_description
1 polymer ?
#
loop_
_entity_poly.entity_id
_entity_poly.type
_entity_poly.pdbx_seq_one_letter_code
_entity_poly.pdbx_strand_id
1 'polypeptide(L)' 'MRTEAEIRERIAALEDQYDDFDPPSSEFEDTAEVAILRAIEELEWVLEENDGSGGFTTS' A
#
# COMPACT_ATOMS: atom_id res chain seq x y z
N MET A 1 -6.12 -2.31 -12.39
CA MET A 1 -5.27 -2.06 -11.21
C MET A 1 -3.91 -1.58 -11.66
N ARG A 2 -3.23 -0.78 -10.84
CA ARG A 2 -1.79 -0.54 -11.05
C ARG A 2 -1.03 -1.86 -10.91
N THR A 3 0.18 -1.93 -11.46
CA THR A 3 1.07 -3.08 -11.27
C THR A 3 1.65 -3.09 -9.85
N GLU A 4 2.11 -4.25 -9.39
CA GLU A 4 2.78 -4.40 -8.08
C GLU A 4 3.93 -3.39 -7.91
N ALA A 5 4.75 -3.21 -8.95
CA ALA A 5 5.87 -2.28 -8.93
C ALA A 5 5.42 -0.82 -8.75
N GLU A 6 4.38 -0.40 -9.48
CA GLU A 6 3.82 0.95 -9.36
C GLU A 6 3.18 1.20 -7.98
N ILE A 7 2.57 0.19 -7.38
CA ILE A 7 1.97 0.32 -6.04
C ILE A 7 3.06 0.43 -4.97
N ARG A 8 4.14 -0.36 -5.08
CA ARG A 8 5.29 -0.26 -4.17
C ARG A 8 6.00 1.09 -4.24
N GLU A 9 6.22 1.62 -5.44
CA GLU A 9 6.78 2.96 -5.63
C GLU A 9 5.89 4.03 -4.99
N ARG A 10 4.57 3.89 -5.15
CA ARG A 10 3.59 4.79 -4.54
C ARG A 10 3.60 4.73 -3.01
N ILE A 11 3.71 3.55 -2.41
CA ILE A 11 3.80 3.39 -0.95
C ILE A 11 5.04 4.10 -0.42
N ALA A 12 6.22 3.85 -1.02
CA ALA A 12 7.46 4.48 -0.59
C ALA A 12 7.40 6.02 -0.65
N ALA A 13 6.82 6.57 -1.71
CA ALA A 13 6.65 8.02 -1.83
C ALA A 13 5.67 8.60 -0.79
N LEU A 14 4.67 7.83 -0.34
CA LEU A 14 3.74 8.26 0.69
C LEU A 14 4.34 8.13 2.09
N GLU A 15 5.14 7.11 2.35
CA GLU A 15 5.91 6.93 3.59
C GLU A 15 6.95 8.04 3.76
N ASP A 16 7.72 8.38 2.72
CA ASP A 16 8.65 9.52 2.74
C ASP A 16 7.93 10.84 3.08
N GLN A 17 6.74 11.05 2.51
CA GLN A 17 5.93 12.24 2.82
C GLN A 17 5.39 12.22 4.25
N TYR A 18 5.07 11.06 4.80
CA TYR A 18 4.58 10.92 6.18
C TYR A 18 5.71 11.20 7.19
N ASP A 19 6.91 10.68 6.93
CA ASP A 19 8.10 10.90 7.76
C ASP A 19 8.50 12.38 7.85
N ASP A 20 8.24 13.18 6.81
CA ASP A 20 8.48 14.63 6.81
C ASP A 20 7.62 15.41 7.82
N PHE A 21 6.57 14.80 8.40
CA PHE A 21 5.64 15.45 9.33
C PHE A 21 5.84 15.08 10.82
N ASP A 22 7.00 14.53 11.21
CA ASP A 22 7.36 14.26 12.62
C ASP A 22 7.89 15.54 13.34
N PRO A 23 7.28 16.04 14.44
CA PRO A 23 6.28 15.39 15.30
C PRO A 23 4.85 15.42 14.75
N PRO A 24 4.09 14.32 14.93
CA PRO A 24 2.74 14.16 14.42
C PRO A 24 1.80 15.16 15.09
N SER A 25 1.33 16.17 14.35
CA SER A 25 0.40 17.15 14.93
C SER A 25 -0.57 17.81 13.95
N SER A 26 -1.01 17.14 12.87
CA SER A 26 -2.02 17.76 11.98
C SER A 26 -2.93 16.78 11.23
N GLU A 27 -4.13 17.23 10.86
CA GLU A 27 -5.09 16.50 10.00
C GLU A 27 -4.53 16.07 8.63
N PHE A 28 -3.38 16.63 8.21
CA PHE A 28 -2.66 16.18 7.01
C PHE A 28 -2.04 14.79 7.18
N GLU A 29 -1.62 14.45 8.40
CA GLU A 29 -1.07 13.15 8.74
C GLU A 29 -2.12 12.04 8.57
N ASP A 30 -3.33 12.25 9.09
CA ASP A 30 -4.46 11.31 8.94
C ASP A 30 -4.78 11.04 7.46
N THR A 31 -4.65 12.06 6.62
CA THR A 31 -4.90 11.94 5.17
C THR A 31 -3.79 11.15 4.47
N ALA A 32 -2.53 11.39 4.86
CA ALA A 32 -1.37 10.66 4.36
C ALA A 32 -1.42 9.18 4.79
N GLU A 33 -1.73 8.92 6.06
CA GLU A 33 -1.90 7.57 6.61
C GLU A 33 -2.99 6.80 5.85
N VAL A 34 -4.18 7.42 5.64
CA VAL A 34 -5.26 6.79 4.86
C VAL A 34 -4.83 6.51 3.41
N ALA A 35 -4.00 7.37 2.81
CA ALA A 35 -3.49 7.16 1.46
C ALA A 35 -2.50 5.99 1.40
N ILE A 36 -1.65 5.82 2.43
CA ILE A 36 -0.72 4.68 2.58
C ILE A 36 -1.53 3.39 2.73
N LEU A 37 -2.48 3.34 3.67
CA LEU A 37 -3.28 2.15 3.93
C LEU A 37 -4.06 1.68 2.70
N ARG A 38 -4.64 2.60 1.93
CA ARG A 38 -5.32 2.25 0.66
C ARG A 38 -4.37 1.72 -0.40
N ALA A 39 -3.12 2.20 -0.43
CA ALA A 39 -2.12 1.70 -1.36
C ALA A 39 -1.64 0.29 -0.96
N ILE A 40 -1.53 0.01 0.33
CA ILE A 40 -1.24 -1.33 0.86
C ILE A 40 -2.37 -2.31 0.53
N GLU A 41 -3.63 -1.93 0.76
CA GLU A 41 -4.77 -2.77 0.38
C GLU A 41 -4.77 -3.10 -1.12
N GLU A 42 -4.51 -2.11 -2.00
CA GLU A 42 -4.37 -2.35 -3.44
C GLU A 42 -3.24 -3.34 -3.77
N LEU A 43 -2.11 -3.27 -3.05
CA LEU A 43 -0.99 -4.19 -3.21
C LEU A 43 -1.38 -5.62 -2.83
N GLU A 44 -2.06 -5.78 -1.70
CA GLU A 44 -2.53 -7.09 -1.23
C GLU A 44 -3.45 -7.75 -2.26
N TRP A 45 -4.39 -7.00 -2.84
CA TRP A 45 -5.25 -7.48 -3.92
C TRP A 45 -4.46 -7.88 -5.17
N VAL A 46 -3.50 -7.07 -5.62
CA VAL A 46 -2.66 -7.41 -6.79
C VAL A 46 -1.83 -8.67 -6.54
N LEU A 47 -1.29 -8.83 -5.33
CA LEU A 47 -0.51 -10.02 -4.96
C LEU A 47 -1.39 -11.27 -4.91
N GLU A 48 -2.60 -11.18 -4.36
CA GLU A 48 -3.57 -12.28 -4.36
C GLU A 48 -4.01 -12.67 -5.77
N GLU A 49 -4.23 -11.69 -6.67
CA GLU A 49 -4.52 -11.96 -8.09
C GLU A 49 -3.33 -12.63 -8.81
N ASN A 50 -2.10 -12.17 -8.56
CA ASN A 50 -0.89 -12.79 -9.12
C ASN A 50 -0.65 -14.20 -8.56
N ASP A 51 -1.01 -14.44 -7.30
CA ASP A 51 -0.96 -15.75 -6.64
C ASP A 51 -2.16 -16.65 -7.00
N GLY A 52 -3.03 -16.22 -7.94
CA GLY A 52 -4.08 -17.05 -8.57
C GLY A 52 -3.57 -18.31 -9.30
N SER A 53 -2.26 -18.59 -9.25
CA SER A 53 -1.60 -19.83 -9.68
C SER A 53 -1.21 -20.77 -8.51
N GLY A 54 -1.39 -20.35 -7.26
CA GLY A 54 -0.92 -20.99 -6.02
C GLY A 54 -1.97 -21.82 -5.27
N GLY A 55 -2.76 -22.61 -6.00
CA GLY A 55 -3.48 -23.81 -5.53
C GLY A 55 -3.94 -23.88 -4.06
N PHE A 56 -5.19 -23.48 -3.80
CA PHE A 56 -6.01 -24.20 -2.81
C PHE A 56 -6.53 -25.51 -3.45
N THR A 57 -5.66 -26.49 -3.62
CA THR A 57 -6.08 -27.90 -3.70
C THR A 57 -5.48 -28.63 -2.51
N THR A 58 -6.15 -28.55 -1.37
CA THR A 58 -6.00 -29.53 -0.30
C THR A 58 -6.47 -30.88 -0.85
N SER A 59 -5.52 -31.76 -1.17
CA SER A 59 -5.74 -33.21 -1.36
C SER A 59 -5.81 -33.94 -0.03
#